data_AF-A0A2C5YNH4-F1
#
_entry.id   AF-A0A2C5YNH4-F1
#
_cell.length_a   1.000
_cell.length_b   1.000
_cell.length_c   1.000
_cell.angle_alpha   90.00
_cell.angle_beta   90.00
_cell.angle_gamma   90.00
#
_symmetry.space_group_name_H-M   'P 1'
#
loop_
_entity.id
_entity.type
_entity.pdbx_description
1 polymer ?
#
loop_
_entity_poly.entity_id
_entity_poly.type
_entity_poly.pdbx_seq_one_letter_code
_entity_poly.pdbx_strand_id
1 'polypeptide(L)'
;MNIARAIYFDADIVLMDDPLSAVDAHVGRHIFDNAILGLLKDKCRVLATHQLWVLRRCDRIVWMESGKIQAVGTFDDLLREHKGFRVLMETADGEKGEAEEGEEAKSSSEAAAAAAAAPEKEKKKSRKGAGLMQQEEKAEASVPWSVYGAYVRASGSVLNAPLVLLVLVLSQGANIMTSLWLSYWTSDRFGLSTGQYMGIYAGLGALQALLMFLFSVLLSLLGTRASRVMLREAARRVLRAPMSFFDTTPLGRITNRFSRDVDVMDNNLTDAIRMYLFTLAMVTAVFALIIAFFHYFAIALVPLYGLFVAAAAYYRASAREVKRFESVLRSHVFARFGEGLSGVASIRAYGLRRRFVGELRAAVDEMNAAYYLTFSNQRWLSLRLDLVGNALVFTVGLLVVTSRFEVEPWPRWRTG
;
A
#
# COMPACT_ATOMS: atom_id res chain seq x y z
N MET A 1 26.23 -13.21 -13.00
CA MET A 1 25.30 -12.39 -13.82
C MET A 1 25.88 -11.03 -14.21
N ASN A 2 26.44 -10.25 -13.28
CA ASN A 2 26.98 -8.92 -13.59
C ASN A 2 28.14 -8.94 -14.60
N ILE A 3 29.06 -9.91 -14.49
CA ILE A 3 30.15 -10.11 -15.47
C ILE A 3 29.59 -10.36 -16.88
N ALA A 4 28.60 -11.24 -17.01
CA ALA A 4 27.96 -11.51 -18.30
C ALA A 4 27.31 -10.25 -18.90
N ARG A 5 26.70 -9.39 -18.07
CA ARG A 5 26.15 -8.09 -18.52
C ARG A 5 27.24 -7.16 -19.05
N ALA A 6 28.39 -7.10 -18.38
CA ALA A 6 29.51 -6.28 -18.82
C ALA A 6 30.08 -6.79 -20.17
N ILE A 7 30.21 -8.11 -20.34
CA ILE A 7 30.68 -8.72 -21.59
C ILE A 7 29.70 -8.43 -22.73
N TYR A 8 28.40 -8.63 -22.51
CA TYR A 8 27.38 -8.47 -23.55
C TYR A 8 27.18 -7.01 -23.98
N PHE A 9 27.49 -6.05 -23.11
CA PHE A 9 27.41 -4.64 -23.45
C PHE A 9 28.52 -4.19 -24.42
N ASP A 10 29.63 -4.95 -24.50
CA ASP A 10 30.75 -4.73 -25.44
C ASP A 10 31.42 -3.34 -25.36
N ALA A 11 31.65 -2.84 -24.15
CA ALA A 11 32.38 -1.57 -23.94
C ALA A 11 33.88 -1.70 -24.22
N ASP A 12 34.53 -0.60 -24.63
CA ASP A 12 35.98 -0.54 -24.85
C ASP A 12 36.79 -0.63 -23.55
N ILE A 13 36.22 -0.13 -22.45
CA ILE A 13 36.83 -0.14 -21.12
C ILE A 13 35.89 -0.86 -20.15
N VAL A 14 36.39 -1.88 -19.47
CA VAL A 14 35.66 -2.68 -18.49
C VAL A 14 36.33 -2.54 -17.12
N LEU A 15 35.61 -1.92 -16.19
CA LEU A 15 36.03 -1.78 -14.79
C LEU A 15 35.36 -2.88 -13.96
N MET A 16 36.17 -3.67 -13.25
CA MET A 16 35.72 -4.80 -12.44
C MET A 16 36.18 -4.61 -11.00
N ASP A 17 35.23 -4.44 -10.09
CA ASP A 17 35.47 -4.36 -8.66
C ASP A 17 35.16 -5.72 -8.04
N ASP A 18 36.22 -6.43 -7.67
CA ASP A 18 36.27 -7.74 -7.04
C ASP A 18 35.32 -8.81 -7.63
N PRO A 19 35.40 -9.09 -8.94
CA PRO A 19 34.43 -9.91 -9.67
C PRO A 19 34.43 -11.41 -9.30
N LEU A 20 35.47 -11.90 -8.62
CA LEU A 20 35.69 -13.33 -8.34
C LEU A 20 35.48 -13.71 -6.85
N SER A 21 35.09 -12.76 -5.99
CA SER A 21 34.96 -12.96 -4.54
C SER A 21 33.89 -13.94 -4.11
N ALA A 22 32.78 -14.00 -4.86
CA ALA A 22 31.60 -14.80 -4.52
C ALA A 22 31.53 -16.16 -5.24
N VAL A 23 32.61 -16.57 -5.91
CA VAL A 23 32.68 -17.84 -6.67
C VAL A 23 33.77 -18.74 -6.11
N ASP A 24 33.55 -20.05 -6.16
CA ASP A 24 34.56 -21.02 -5.77
C ASP A 24 35.80 -20.93 -6.69
N ALA A 25 36.93 -21.47 -6.23
CA ALA A 25 38.20 -21.34 -6.93
C ALA A 25 38.18 -21.96 -8.34
N HIS A 26 37.44 -23.06 -8.55
CA HIS A 26 37.37 -23.73 -9.86
C HIS A 26 36.55 -22.90 -10.86
N VAL A 27 35.37 -22.45 -10.46
CA VAL A 27 34.52 -21.55 -11.26
C VAL A 27 35.22 -20.20 -11.47
N GLY A 28 35.91 -19.68 -10.47
CA GLY A 28 36.71 -18.45 -10.55
C GLY A 28 37.79 -18.54 -11.61
N ARG A 29 38.57 -19.64 -11.66
CA ARG A 29 39.54 -19.91 -12.72
C ARG A 29 38.88 -19.97 -14.10
N HIS A 30 37.77 -20.71 -14.21
CA HIS A 30 37.05 -20.83 -15.48
C HIS A 30 36.54 -19.46 -15.99
N ILE A 31 35.99 -18.61 -15.12
CA ILE A 31 35.55 -17.25 -15.47
C ILE A 31 36.75 -16.40 -15.89
N PHE A 32 37.86 -16.50 -15.17
CA PHE A 32 39.05 -15.69 -15.46
C PHE A 32 39.69 -16.10 -16.81
N ASP A 33 39.80 -17.39 -17.10
CA ASP A 33 40.36 -17.93 -18.35
C ASP A 33 39.48 -17.61 -19.55
N ASN A 34 38.20 -18.00 -19.49
CA ASN A 34 37.32 -17.96 -20.65
C ASN A 34 36.63 -16.62 -20.85
N ALA A 35 36.30 -15.90 -19.77
CA ALA A 35 35.54 -14.66 -19.86
C ALA A 35 36.45 -13.43 -19.83
N ILE A 36 37.29 -13.30 -18.79
CA ILE A 36 38.13 -12.10 -18.60
C ILE A 36 39.32 -12.11 -19.56
N LEU A 37 40.06 -13.21 -19.65
CA LEU A 37 41.19 -13.34 -20.60
C LEU A 37 40.78 -13.80 -21.99
N GLY A 38 39.64 -14.48 -22.14
CA GLY A 38 39.14 -14.97 -23.42
C GLY A 38 38.25 -13.95 -24.14
N LEU A 39 36.99 -13.84 -23.73
CA LEU A 39 35.99 -13.00 -24.42
C LEU A 39 36.33 -11.50 -24.39
N LEU A 40 36.99 -11.01 -23.35
CA LEU A 40 37.39 -9.60 -23.21
C LEU A 40 38.85 -9.35 -23.63
N LYS A 41 39.51 -10.28 -24.34
CA LYS A 41 40.95 -10.20 -24.67
C LYS A 41 41.35 -8.91 -25.41
N ASP A 42 40.49 -8.41 -26.28
CA ASP A 42 40.76 -7.26 -27.14
C ASP A 42 40.29 -5.92 -26.52
N LYS A 43 39.85 -5.94 -25.25
CA LYS A 43 39.31 -4.77 -24.54
C LYS A 43 40.23 -4.31 -23.40
N CYS A 44 40.14 -3.03 -23.04
CA CYS A 44 40.83 -2.51 -21.87
C CYS A 44 40.10 -3.00 -20.60
N ARG A 45 40.82 -3.72 -19.73
CA ARG A 45 40.27 -4.33 -18.52
C ARG A 45 41.01 -3.81 -17.31
N VAL A 46 40.28 -3.27 -16.34
CA VAL A 46 40.84 -2.87 -15.05
C VAL A 46 40.17 -3.69 -13.97
N LEU A 47 40.97 -4.44 -13.23
CA LEU A 47 40.52 -5.34 -12.17
C LEU A 47 41.04 -4.84 -10.82
N ALA A 48 40.14 -4.51 -9.90
CA ALA A 48 40.46 -4.36 -8.49
C ALA A 48 40.07 -5.66 -7.80
N THR A 49 41.00 -6.32 -7.09
CA THR A 49 40.69 -7.57 -6.39
C THR A 49 41.65 -7.78 -5.22
N HIS A 50 41.16 -8.49 -4.20
CA HIS A 50 41.98 -8.98 -3.10
C HIS A 50 42.64 -10.34 -3.43
N GLN A 51 42.22 -10.99 -4.52
CA GLN A 51 42.72 -12.31 -4.88
C GLN A 51 44.10 -12.22 -5.54
N LEU A 52 45.15 -12.60 -4.82
CA LEU A 52 46.52 -12.44 -5.33
C LEU A 52 46.89 -13.41 -6.47
N TRP A 53 46.17 -14.53 -6.61
CA TRP A 53 46.50 -15.57 -7.61
C TRP A 53 46.33 -15.11 -9.06
N VAL A 54 45.50 -14.08 -9.31
CA VAL A 54 45.31 -13.51 -10.66
C VAL A 54 46.43 -12.53 -11.04
N LEU A 55 47.17 -11.97 -10.09
CA LEU A 55 48.15 -10.90 -10.32
C LEU A 55 49.25 -11.30 -11.30
N ARG A 56 49.72 -12.55 -11.25
CA ARG A 56 50.76 -13.07 -12.16
C ARG A 56 50.37 -13.07 -13.64
N ARG A 57 49.07 -13.01 -13.94
CA ARG A 57 48.55 -13.02 -15.32
C ARG A 57 48.06 -11.67 -15.80
N CYS A 58 48.30 -10.62 -15.02
CA CYS A 58 47.98 -9.25 -15.39
C CYS A 58 49.18 -8.59 -16.08
N ASP A 59 48.91 -7.78 -17.11
CA ASP A 59 49.97 -7.08 -17.84
C ASP A 59 50.69 -6.01 -16.98
N ARG A 60 49.94 -5.37 -16.07
CA ARG A 60 50.44 -4.34 -15.17
C ARG A 60 49.65 -4.31 -13.88
N ILE A 61 50.35 -4.07 -12.77
CA ILE A 61 49.77 -4.05 -11.42
C ILE A 61 49.98 -2.66 -10.83
N VAL A 62 48.92 -2.11 -10.24
CA VAL A 62 48.95 -0.86 -9.47
C VAL A 62 48.75 -1.23 -8.00
N TRP A 63 49.78 -1.06 -7.18
CA TRP A 63 49.71 -1.35 -5.76
C TRP A 63 49.40 -0.06 -4.97
N MET A 64 48.36 -0.13 -4.15
CA MET A 64 47.88 0.98 -3.33
C MET A 64 47.89 0.60 -1.84
N GLU A 65 48.29 1.55 -1.00
CA GLU A 65 48.28 1.41 0.46
C GLU A 65 47.84 2.73 1.10
N SER A 66 46.91 2.69 2.04
CA SER A 66 46.39 3.87 2.76
C SER A 66 45.93 5.01 1.83
N GLY A 67 45.30 4.67 0.70
CA GLY A 67 44.79 5.64 -0.28
C GLY A 67 45.86 6.29 -1.17
N LYS A 68 47.12 5.83 -1.12
CA LYS A 68 48.21 6.30 -1.98
C LYS A 68 48.70 5.17 -2.89
N ILE A 69 49.07 5.50 -4.12
CA ILE A 69 49.74 4.57 -5.04
C ILE A 69 51.18 4.44 -4.57
N GLN A 70 51.59 3.22 -4.21
CA GLN A 70 52.94 2.93 -3.76
C GLN A 70 53.87 2.59 -4.93
N ALA A 71 53.38 1.76 -5.86
CA ALA A 71 54.17 1.30 -6.99
C ALA A 71 53.27 0.87 -8.16
N VAL A 72 53.81 0.96 -9.38
CA VAL A 72 53.17 0.50 -10.61
C VAL A 72 54.20 -0.22 -11.47
N GLY A 73 53.99 -1.49 -11.76
CA GLY A 73 54.97 -2.31 -12.49
C GLY A 73 54.39 -3.64 -12.95
N THR A 74 55.24 -4.49 -13.55
CA THR A 74 54.89 -5.90 -13.76
C THR A 74 55.00 -6.68 -12.45
N PHE A 75 54.48 -7.91 -12.42
CA PHE A 75 54.57 -8.76 -11.22
C PHE A 75 56.03 -8.97 -10.77
N ASP A 76 56.93 -9.25 -11.72
CA ASP A 76 58.33 -9.54 -11.41
C ASP A 76 59.10 -8.30 -10.96
N ASP A 77 58.79 -7.12 -11.53
CA ASP A 77 59.41 -5.85 -11.13
C ASP A 77 59.00 -5.49 -9.69
N LEU A 78 57.71 -5.59 -9.38
CA LEU A 78 57.19 -5.29 -8.04
C LEU A 78 57.74 -6.24 -6.98
N LEU A 79 57.91 -7.52 -7.32
CA LEU A 79 58.48 -8.52 -6.42
C LEU A 79 59.97 -8.25 -6.13
N ARG A 80 60.72 -7.68 -7.09
CA ARG A 80 62.15 -7.35 -6.91
C ARG A 80 62.37 -6.05 -6.17
N GLU A 81 61.63 -5.00 -6.53
CA GLU A 81 61.91 -3.63 -6.10
C GLU A 81 61.24 -3.26 -4.78
N HIS A 82 60.11 -3.88 -4.44
CA HIS A 82 59.30 -3.47 -3.29
C HIS A 82 59.17 -4.57 -2.22
N LYS A 83 59.86 -4.37 -1.09
CA LYS A 83 59.78 -5.26 0.08
C LYS A 83 58.36 -5.41 0.62
N GLY A 84 57.55 -4.36 0.60
CA GLY A 84 56.15 -4.41 1.06
C GLY A 84 55.25 -5.31 0.21
N PHE A 85 55.46 -5.31 -1.11
CA PHE A 85 54.72 -6.20 -2.02
C PHE A 85 55.12 -7.67 -1.84
N ARG A 86 56.41 -7.94 -1.57
CA ARG A 86 56.88 -9.30 -1.23
C ARG A 86 56.23 -9.86 0.02
N VAL A 87 56.19 -9.09 1.10
CA VAL A 87 55.57 -9.52 2.36
C VAL A 87 54.09 -9.84 2.16
N LEU A 88 53.37 -9.06 1.35
CA LEU A 88 51.98 -9.32 0.99
C LEU A 88 51.80 -10.67 0.29
N MET A 89 52.68 -11.01 -0.67
CA MET A 89 52.63 -12.29 -1.39
C MET A 89 53.01 -13.47 -0.49
N GLU A 90 54.05 -13.33 0.34
CA GLU A 90 54.48 -14.37 1.30
C GLU A 90 53.40 -14.68 2.34
N THR A 91 52.68 -13.66 2.81
CA THR A 91 51.60 -13.82 3.80
C THR A 91 50.40 -14.58 3.22
N ALA A 92 50.04 -14.29 1.97
CA ALA A 92 48.92 -14.94 1.29
C ALA A 92 49.20 -16.36 0.80
N ASP A 93 50.47 -16.69 0.50
CA ASP A 93 50.88 -18.08 0.22
C ASP A 93 50.91 -18.90 1.53
N GLY A 94 51.20 -18.28 2.69
CA GLY A 94 51.11 -18.91 4.01
C GLY A 94 49.68 -19.23 4.46
N GLU A 95 48.71 -18.33 4.22
CA GLU A 95 47.29 -18.55 4.56
C GLU A 95 46.62 -19.65 3.73
N LYS A 96 47.11 -19.94 2.51
CA LYS A 96 46.61 -21.05 1.68
C LYS A 96 47.14 -22.42 2.11
N GLY A 97 48.35 -22.48 2.65
CA GLY A 97 48.93 -23.72 3.16
C GLY A 97 48.14 -24.30 4.35
N GLU A 98 47.63 -23.45 5.23
CA GLU A 98 46.81 -23.90 6.38
C GLU A 98 45.36 -24.26 6.02
N ALA A 99 44.81 -23.68 4.94
CA ALA A 99 43.46 -23.98 4.46
C ALA A 99 43.37 -25.29 3.66
N GLU A 100 44.40 -25.63 2.88
CA GLU A 100 44.43 -26.88 2.10
C GLU A 100 44.72 -28.12 2.99
N GLU A 101 45.52 -27.98 4.06
CA GLU A 101 45.77 -29.09 5.01
C GLU A 101 44.53 -29.44 5.88
N GLY A 102 43.57 -28.52 6.05
CA GLY A 102 42.33 -28.74 6.79
C GLY A 102 41.23 -29.49 6.03
N GLU A 103 41.25 -29.46 4.69
CA GLU A 103 40.25 -30.14 3.84
C GLU A 103 40.68 -31.57 3.44
N GLU A 104 41.97 -31.84 3.25
CA GLU A 104 42.45 -33.20 2.94
C GLU A 104 42.30 -34.18 4.14
N ALA A 105 42.37 -33.69 5.38
CA ALA A 105 42.18 -34.50 6.57
C ALA A 105 40.71 -34.88 6.87
N LYS A 106 39.72 -34.19 6.28
CA LYS A 106 38.28 -34.55 6.42
C LYS A 106 37.76 -35.44 5.29
N SER A 107 38.35 -35.36 4.10
CA SER A 107 37.97 -36.16 2.93
C SER A 107 38.25 -37.66 3.09
N SER A 108 39.29 -38.03 3.85
CA SER A 108 39.70 -39.44 4.03
C SER A 108 38.88 -40.23 5.06
N SER A 109 38.06 -39.55 5.89
CA SER A 109 37.22 -40.20 6.91
C SER A 109 35.79 -40.49 6.44
N GLU A 110 35.25 -39.70 5.51
CA GLU A 110 33.87 -39.89 5.00
C GLU A 110 33.77 -40.85 3.80
N ALA A 111 34.88 -41.15 3.11
CA ALA A 111 34.89 -42.04 1.94
C ALA A 111 34.71 -43.53 2.28
N ALA A 112 34.91 -43.95 3.53
CA ALA A 112 34.78 -45.36 3.94
C ALA A 112 33.36 -45.76 4.38
N ALA A 113 32.47 -44.81 4.65
CA ALA A 113 31.10 -45.09 5.14
C ALA A 113 30.02 -45.07 4.04
N ALA A 114 30.33 -44.59 2.83
CA ALA A 114 29.35 -44.38 1.76
C ALA A 114 29.27 -45.51 0.71
N ALA A 115 30.05 -46.60 0.86
CA ALA A 115 30.11 -47.70 -0.12
C ALA A 115 29.09 -48.83 0.09
N ALA A 116 28.17 -48.71 1.07
CA ALA A 116 27.17 -49.74 1.36
C ALA A 116 25.75 -49.17 1.43
N ALA A 117 25.22 -48.68 0.30
CA ALA A 117 23.81 -48.80 -0.08
C ALA A 117 23.47 -47.90 -1.29
N ALA A 118 23.16 -48.52 -2.42
CA ALA A 118 22.37 -47.92 -3.50
C ALA A 118 21.61 -49.03 -4.24
N PRO A 119 20.50 -48.75 -4.93
CA PRO A 119 19.34 -47.97 -4.50
C PRO A 119 18.00 -48.68 -4.86
N GLU A 120 16.91 -48.38 -4.15
CA GLU A 120 15.56 -48.53 -4.72
C GLU A 120 15.02 -47.15 -5.11
N LYS A 121 14.58 -47.06 -6.36
CA LYS A 121 14.10 -45.85 -7.03
C LYS A 121 12.68 -45.52 -6.59
N GLU A 122 12.52 -44.42 -5.85
CA GLU A 122 11.27 -43.65 -5.88
C GLU A 122 11.50 -42.20 -6.30
N LYS A 123 10.74 -41.82 -7.34
CA LYS A 123 10.73 -40.50 -7.99
C LYS A 123 10.31 -39.41 -7.00
N LYS A 124 11.26 -38.68 -6.41
CA LYS A 124 10.97 -37.35 -5.85
C LYS A 124 11.09 -36.29 -6.94
N LYS A 125 9.92 -35.87 -7.42
CA LYS A 125 9.71 -34.63 -8.20
C LYS A 125 10.48 -33.47 -7.58
N SER A 126 11.17 -32.71 -8.42
CA SER A 126 11.75 -31.42 -8.10
C SER A 126 10.69 -30.51 -7.48
N ARG A 127 10.81 -30.25 -6.18
CA ARG A 127 10.05 -29.17 -5.54
C ARG A 127 10.74 -27.87 -5.95
N LYS A 128 10.15 -27.18 -6.94
CA LYS A 128 10.38 -25.76 -7.22
C LYS A 128 10.50 -25.02 -5.88
N GLY A 129 11.49 -24.12 -5.75
CA GLY A 129 11.78 -23.35 -4.55
C GLY A 129 10.49 -22.82 -3.91
N ALA A 130 10.10 -23.45 -2.80
CA ALA A 130 9.00 -22.99 -1.99
C ALA A 130 9.56 -21.85 -1.15
N GLY A 131 9.30 -20.61 -1.55
CA GLY A 131 9.52 -19.47 -0.67
C GLY A 131 8.77 -19.73 0.64
N LEU A 132 9.51 -19.85 1.75
CA LEU A 132 8.93 -19.99 3.09
C LEU A 132 8.04 -18.80 3.48
N MET A 133 8.17 -17.68 2.75
CA MET A 133 7.39 -16.48 2.96
C MET A 133 6.01 -16.61 2.32
N GLN A 134 4.96 -16.55 3.14
CA GLN A 134 3.58 -16.49 2.66
C GLN A 134 3.41 -15.27 1.73
N GLN A 135 2.85 -15.47 0.54
CA GLN A 135 2.39 -14.36 -0.31
C GLN A 135 1.22 -13.63 0.36
N GLU A 136 1.08 -12.33 0.15
CA GLU A 136 0.03 -11.52 0.79
C GLU A 136 -1.37 -12.05 0.43
N GLU A 137 -2.20 -12.30 1.46
CA GLU A 137 -3.63 -12.56 1.28
C GLU A 137 -4.30 -11.33 0.67
N LYS A 138 -4.64 -11.40 -0.61
CA LYS A 138 -5.56 -10.46 -1.25
C LYS A 138 -6.99 -10.86 -0.87
N ALA A 139 -7.67 -10.04 -0.10
CA ALA A 139 -9.10 -10.18 0.10
C ALA A 139 -9.84 -9.81 -1.20
N GLU A 140 -10.32 -10.80 -1.94
CA GLU A 140 -11.07 -10.61 -3.20
C GLU A 140 -12.58 -10.36 -2.97
N ALA A 141 -13.07 -10.52 -1.74
CA ALA A 141 -14.49 -10.45 -1.38
C ALA A 141 -14.84 -9.32 -0.40
N SER A 142 -16.13 -9.02 -0.28
CA SER A 142 -16.68 -8.06 0.69
C SER A 142 -16.28 -8.39 2.12
N VAL A 143 -16.02 -7.36 2.93
CA VAL A 143 -15.64 -7.50 4.34
C VAL A 143 -16.75 -8.21 5.12
N PRO A 144 -16.44 -9.31 5.85
CA PRO A 144 -17.46 -10.03 6.60
C PRO A 144 -17.93 -9.23 7.82
N TRP A 145 -19.23 -9.35 8.16
CA TRP A 145 -19.86 -8.68 9.30
C TRP A 145 -19.18 -8.96 10.65
N SER A 146 -18.46 -10.07 10.76
CA SER A 146 -17.65 -10.42 11.94
C SER A 146 -16.56 -9.38 12.24
N VAL A 147 -16.00 -8.73 11.22
CA VAL A 147 -14.96 -7.70 11.39
C VAL A 147 -15.54 -6.43 12.00
N TYR A 148 -16.72 -5.99 11.53
CA TYR A 148 -17.44 -4.87 12.14
C TYR A 148 -17.83 -5.18 13.59
N GLY A 149 -18.29 -6.42 13.86
CA GLY A 149 -18.58 -6.88 15.22
C GLY A 149 -17.35 -6.89 16.12
N ALA A 150 -16.17 -7.27 15.61
CA ALA A 150 -14.92 -7.24 16.34
C ALA A 150 -14.49 -5.81 16.69
N TYR A 151 -14.64 -4.86 15.76
CA TYR A 151 -14.35 -3.44 16.00
C TYR A 151 -15.28 -2.84 17.07
N VAL A 152 -16.58 -3.13 16.99
CA VAL A 152 -17.56 -2.69 18.01
C VAL A 152 -17.22 -3.30 19.37
N ARG A 153 -16.86 -4.59 19.43
CA ARG A 153 -16.47 -5.24 20.69
C ARG A 153 -15.19 -4.65 21.26
N ALA A 154 -14.22 -4.27 20.42
CA ALA A 154 -12.98 -3.63 20.84
C ALA A 154 -13.21 -2.24 21.46
N SER A 155 -14.31 -1.56 21.13
CA SER A 155 -14.68 -0.28 21.76
C SER A 155 -14.99 -0.39 23.27
N GLY A 156 -15.19 -1.62 23.77
CA GLY A 156 -15.35 -1.95 25.20
C GLY A 156 -16.57 -2.82 25.47
N SER A 157 -17.73 -2.47 24.90
CA SER A 157 -18.98 -3.23 25.04
C SER A 157 -19.80 -3.18 23.75
N VAL A 158 -20.55 -4.25 23.48
CA VAL A 158 -21.47 -4.31 22.33
C VAL A 158 -22.62 -3.30 22.47
N LEU A 159 -22.93 -2.86 23.70
CA LEU A 159 -23.94 -1.83 23.99
C LEU A 159 -23.56 -0.43 23.47
N ASN A 160 -22.30 -0.20 23.12
CA ASN A 160 -21.86 1.10 22.62
C ASN A 160 -22.43 1.40 21.22
N ALA A 161 -22.64 0.39 20.38
CA ALA A 161 -23.22 0.57 19.05
C ALA A 161 -24.67 1.10 19.07
N PRO A 162 -25.62 0.48 19.81
CA PRO A 162 -26.97 1.01 19.90
C PRO A 162 -27.01 2.40 20.57
N LEU A 163 -26.11 2.69 21.52
CA LEU A 163 -26.00 4.03 22.12
C LEU A 163 -25.63 5.10 21.08
N VAL A 164 -24.63 4.84 20.23
CA VAL A 164 -24.24 5.77 19.15
C VAL A 164 -25.39 5.98 18.16
N LEU A 165 -26.08 4.90 17.79
CA LEU A 165 -27.25 4.98 16.90
C LEU A 165 -28.40 5.78 17.52
N LEU A 166 -28.65 5.61 18.82
CA LEU A 166 -29.66 6.39 19.54
C LEU A 166 -29.35 7.88 19.52
N VAL A 167 -28.12 8.27 19.87
CA VAL A 167 -27.70 9.69 19.85
C VAL A 167 -27.77 10.26 18.44
N LEU A 168 -27.41 9.46 17.41
CA LEU A 168 -27.55 9.86 16.01
C LEU A 168 -29.00 10.13 15.64
N VAL A 169 -29.93 9.21 15.97
CA VAL A 169 -31.36 9.38 15.70
C VAL A 169 -31.92 10.60 16.43
N LEU A 170 -31.54 10.81 17.69
CA LEU A 170 -31.95 12.00 18.45
C LEU A 170 -31.41 13.29 17.83
N SER A 171 -30.14 13.30 17.36
CA SER A 171 -29.54 14.47 16.72
C SER A 171 -30.24 14.85 15.40
N GLN A 172 -30.59 13.85 14.58
CA GLN A 172 -31.33 14.07 13.34
C GLN A 172 -32.80 14.42 13.60
N GLY A 173 -33.42 13.82 14.61
CA GLY A 173 -34.75 14.20 15.08
C GLY A 173 -34.80 15.66 15.50
N ALA A 174 -33.82 16.12 16.29
CA ALA A 174 -33.69 17.53 16.67
C ALA A 174 -33.49 18.43 15.43
N ASN A 175 -32.68 18.02 14.46
CA ASN A 175 -32.50 18.75 13.20
C ASN A 175 -33.82 18.93 12.43
N ILE A 176 -34.57 17.84 12.22
CA ILE A 176 -35.89 17.89 11.57
C ILE A 176 -36.86 18.77 12.37
N MET A 177 -36.88 18.63 13.70
CA MET A 177 -37.76 19.42 14.56
C MET A 177 -37.44 20.91 14.49
N THR A 178 -36.16 21.30 14.46
CA THR A 178 -35.75 22.70 14.25
C THR A 178 -36.26 23.23 12.90
N SER A 179 -36.14 22.44 11.82
CA SER A 179 -36.65 22.83 10.49
C SER A 179 -38.18 22.91 10.44
N LEU A 180 -38.88 21.97 11.06
CA LEU A 180 -40.35 21.98 11.17
C LEU A 180 -40.86 23.14 12.02
N TRP A 181 -40.15 23.46 13.12
CA TRP A 181 -40.51 24.57 13.99
C TRP A 181 -40.50 25.90 13.26
N LEU A 182 -39.53 26.11 12.36
CA LEU A 182 -39.51 27.29 11.49
C LEU A 182 -40.77 27.35 10.61
N SER A 183 -41.22 26.22 10.08
CA SER A 183 -42.48 26.15 9.33
C SER A 183 -43.71 26.43 10.19
N TYR A 184 -43.72 26.03 11.46
CA TYR A 184 -44.82 26.33 12.38
C TYR A 184 -44.85 27.80 12.81
N TRP A 185 -43.67 28.40 13.00
CA TRP A 185 -43.54 29.82 13.29
C TRP A 185 -44.05 30.68 12.12
N THR A 186 -43.72 30.33 10.86
CA THR A 186 -44.22 31.08 9.70
C THR A 186 -45.72 30.93 9.46
N SER A 187 -46.34 29.81 9.88
CA SER A 187 -47.78 29.57 9.77
C SER A 187 -48.61 30.09 10.95
N ASP A 188 -47.97 30.66 11.98
CA ASP A 188 -48.55 31.00 13.28
C ASP A 188 -49.52 29.94 13.85
N ARG A 189 -49.07 28.68 13.87
CA ARG A 189 -49.96 27.55 14.16
C ARG A 189 -50.48 27.52 15.60
N PHE A 190 -49.71 28.07 16.54
CA PHE A 190 -49.97 27.97 17.97
C PHE A 190 -50.35 29.31 18.63
N GLY A 191 -50.39 30.42 17.87
CA GLY A 191 -50.73 31.75 18.39
C GLY A 191 -49.79 32.24 19.51
N LEU A 192 -48.53 31.79 19.50
CA LEU A 192 -47.53 32.18 20.51
C LEU A 192 -46.95 33.57 20.19
N SER A 193 -46.40 34.25 21.19
CA SER A 193 -45.70 35.51 20.93
C SER A 193 -44.44 35.28 20.10
N THR A 194 -44.04 36.27 19.30
CA THR A 194 -42.82 36.18 18.47
C THR A 194 -41.59 35.84 19.31
N GLY A 195 -41.50 36.37 20.54
CA GLY A 195 -40.42 36.04 21.48
C GLY A 195 -40.43 34.58 21.94
N GLN A 196 -41.60 33.96 22.12
CA GLN A 196 -41.71 32.55 22.48
C GLN A 196 -41.31 31.63 21.32
N TYR A 197 -41.71 31.94 20.07
CA TYR A 197 -41.26 31.18 18.89
C TYR A 197 -39.74 31.25 18.71
N MET A 198 -39.15 32.44 18.85
CA MET A 198 -37.70 32.65 18.79
C MET A 198 -36.97 31.87 19.91
N GLY A 199 -37.50 31.91 21.13
CA GLY A 199 -36.92 31.19 22.27
C GLY A 199 -36.90 29.66 22.07
N ILE A 200 -38.01 29.08 21.61
CA ILE A 200 -38.09 27.64 21.34
C ILE A 200 -37.19 27.25 20.15
N TYR A 201 -37.16 28.06 19.10
CA TYR A 201 -36.27 27.83 17.95
C TYR A 201 -34.79 27.84 18.37
N ALA A 202 -34.37 28.83 19.16
CA ALA A 202 -33.02 28.91 19.71
C ALA A 202 -32.69 27.72 20.62
N GLY A 203 -33.63 27.30 21.46
CA GLY A 203 -33.49 26.12 22.32
C GLY A 203 -33.32 24.82 21.53
N LEU A 204 -34.12 24.61 20.49
CA LEU A 204 -34.00 23.45 19.59
C LEU A 204 -32.68 23.46 18.81
N GLY A 205 -32.24 24.63 18.33
CA GLY A 205 -30.94 24.80 17.68
C GLY A 205 -29.77 24.48 18.62
N ALA A 206 -29.82 24.96 19.86
CA ALA A 206 -28.81 24.64 20.88
C ALA A 206 -28.80 23.15 21.24
N LEU A 207 -29.98 22.53 21.38
CA LEU A 207 -30.11 21.09 21.62
C LEU A 207 -29.55 20.27 20.45
N GLN A 208 -29.86 20.66 19.21
CA GLN A 208 -29.30 20.03 18.01
C GLN A 208 -27.77 20.12 18.00
N ALA A 209 -27.20 21.29 18.23
CA ALA A 209 -25.75 21.48 18.27
C ALA A 209 -25.09 20.63 19.36
N LEU A 210 -25.70 20.57 20.56
CA LEU A 210 -25.22 19.74 21.67
C LEU A 210 -25.27 18.24 21.32
N LEU A 211 -26.36 17.76 20.71
CA LEU A 211 -26.50 16.35 20.31
C LEU A 211 -25.53 15.97 19.18
N MET A 212 -25.30 16.86 18.21
CA MET A 212 -24.29 16.65 17.16
C MET A 212 -22.88 16.60 17.74
N PHE A 213 -22.57 17.49 18.68
CA PHE A 213 -21.29 17.48 19.38
C PHE A 213 -21.12 16.19 20.19
N LEU A 214 -22.15 15.77 20.94
CA LEU A 214 -22.14 14.53 21.71
C LEU A 214 -21.94 13.30 20.81
N PHE A 215 -22.64 13.23 19.67
CA PHE A 215 -22.45 12.17 18.68
C PHE A 215 -20.99 12.12 18.18
N SER A 216 -20.43 13.28 17.82
CA SER A 216 -19.05 13.38 17.33
C SER A 216 -18.04 12.92 18.38
N VAL A 217 -18.16 13.42 19.61
CA VAL A 217 -17.27 13.05 20.73
C VAL A 217 -17.40 11.58 21.09
N LEU A 218 -18.63 11.07 21.21
CA LEU A 218 -18.88 9.67 21.56
C LEU A 218 -18.24 8.72 20.55
N LEU A 219 -18.46 8.96 19.25
CA LEU A 219 -17.90 8.11 18.20
C LEU A 219 -16.37 8.20 18.17
N SER A 220 -15.79 9.40 18.35
CA SER A 220 -14.33 9.58 18.45
C SER A 220 -13.73 8.81 19.62
N LEU A 221 -14.30 8.93 20.82
CA LEU A 221 -13.83 8.24 22.01
C LEU A 221 -13.89 6.71 21.85
N LEU A 222 -14.98 6.19 21.26
CA LEU A 222 -15.15 4.77 21.00
C LEU A 222 -14.17 4.26 19.94
N GLY A 223 -13.94 5.04 18.88
CA GLY A 223 -12.97 4.72 17.82
C GLY A 223 -11.53 4.65 18.35
N THR A 224 -11.09 5.67 19.11
CA THR A 224 -9.77 5.66 19.75
C THR A 224 -9.62 4.52 20.77
N ARG A 225 -10.67 4.20 21.54
CA ARG A 225 -10.65 3.05 22.46
C ARG A 225 -10.51 1.74 21.70
N ALA A 226 -11.28 1.54 20.63
CA ALA A 226 -11.22 0.34 19.80
C ALA A 226 -9.81 0.15 19.22
N SER A 227 -9.24 1.22 18.65
CA SER A 227 -7.87 1.19 18.13
C SER A 227 -6.84 0.81 19.20
N ARG A 228 -6.88 1.47 20.37
CA ARG A 228 -5.97 1.18 21.49
C ARG A 228 -6.07 -0.26 21.97
N VAL A 229 -7.28 -0.83 22.04
CA VAL A 229 -7.49 -2.22 22.45
C VAL A 229 -6.95 -3.19 21.40
N MET A 230 -7.27 -2.97 20.12
CA MET A 230 -6.80 -3.82 19.02
C MET A 230 -5.27 -3.78 18.88
N LEU A 231 -4.65 -2.61 18.99
CA LEU A 231 -3.20 -2.45 18.99
C LEU A 231 -2.54 -3.20 20.15
N ARG A 232 -3.08 -3.04 21.37
CA ARG A 232 -2.55 -3.74 22.55
C ARG A 232 -2.65 -5.26 22.41
N GLU A 233 -3.76 -5.75 21.85
CA GLU A 233 -3.98 -7.17 21.63
C GLU A 233 -3.07 -7.72 20.53
N ALA A 234 -2.90 -7.00 19.42
CA ALA A 234 -1.97 -7.33 18.36
C ALA A 234 -0.52 -7.40 18.89
N ALA A 235 -0.08 -6.38 19.64
CA ALA A 235 1.25 -6.36 20.24
C ALA A 235 1.47 -7.56 21.19
N ARG A 236 0.49 -7.84 22.06
CA ARG A 236 0.58 -8.96 23.01
C ARG A 236 0.66 -10.31 22.32
N ARG A 237 -0.07 -10.50 21.22
CA ARG A 237 -0.09 -11.76 20.46
C ARG A 237 1.18 -11.94 19.62
N VAL A 238 1.68 -10.87 18.99
CA VAL A 238 2.93 -10.93 18.21
C VAL A 238 4.13 -11.21 19.10
N LEU A 239 4.23 -10.58 20.27
CA LEU A 239 5.32 -10.84 21.23
C LEU A 239 5.32 -12.26 21.80
N ARG A 240 4.20 -12.99 21.69
CA ARG A 240 4.05 -14.38 22.15
C ARG A 240 4.02 -15.40 21.00
N ALA A 241 4.23 -14.95 19.77
CA ALA A 241 4.24 -15.82 18.61
C ALA A 241 5.54 -16.68 18.58
N PRO A 242 5.47 -17.93 18.10
CA PRO A 242 6.66 -18.76 17.94
C PRO A 242 7.61 -18.20 16.87
N MET A 243 8.90 -18.53 16.92
CA MET A 243 9.89 -18.09 15.91
C MET A 243 9.50 -18.46 14.48
N SER A 244 8.80 -19.59 14.29
CA SER A 244 8.27 -19.99 12.97
C SER A 244 7.35 -18.94 12.33
N PHE A 245 6.63 -18.14 13.12
CA PHE A 245 5.83 -17.02 12.60
C PHE A 245 6.73 -15.92 12.03
N PHE A 246 7.85 -15.61 12.69
CA PHE A 246 8.80 -14.59 12.25
C PHE A 246 9.66 -15.04 11.07
N ASP A 247 9.98 -16.34 10.99
CA ASP A 247 10.74 -16.90 9.87
C ASP A 247 9.90 -17.00 8.58
N THR A 248 8.56 -17.11 8.70
CA THR A 248 7.64 -17.22 7.56
C THR A 248 6.93 -15.92 7.21
N THR A 249 6.93 -14.93 8.10
CA THR A 249 6.27 -13.64 7.89
C THR A 249 7.31 -12.54 7.61
N PRO A 250 7.22 -11.85 6.46
CA PRO A 250 8.12 -10.73 6.17
C PRO A 250 8.05 -9.67 7.27
N LEU A 251 9.21 -9.22 7.78
CA LEU A 251 9.27 -8.18 8.80
C LEU A 251 8.52 -6.91 8.36
N GLY A 252 8.61 -6.53 7.08
CA GLY A 252 7.87 -5.40 6.51
C GLY A 252 6.35 -5.51 6.63
N ARG A 253 5.79 -6.74 6.60
CA ARG A 253 4.36 -6.96 6.81
C ARG A 253 3.96 -6.65 8.25
N ILE A 254 4.75 -7.12 9.21
CA ILE A 254 4.52 -6.83 10.63
C ILE A 254 4.61 -5.32 10.86
N THR A 255 5.64 -4.67 10.35
CA THR A 255 5.83 -3.21 10.46
C THR A 255 4.65 -2.45 9.86
N ASN A 256 4.17 -2.79 8.65
CA ASN A 256 3.02 -2.13 8.03
C ASN A 256 1.73 -2.28 8.85
N ARG A 257 1.53 -3.43 9.51
CA ARG A 257 0.36 -3.68 10.37
C ARG A 257 0.39 -2.82 11.63
N PHE A 258 1.56 -2.54 12.20
CA PHE A 258 1.72 -1.67 13.37
C PHE A 258 1.84 -0.18 13.04
N SER A 259 2.16 0.18 11.81
CA SER A 259 2.27 1.58 11.37
C SER A 259 1.03 2.01 10.57
N ARG A 260 0.95 1.62 9.30
CA ARG A 260 -0.03 2.13 8.33
C ARG A 260 -1.46 1.69 8.65
N ASP A 261 -1.67 0.45 9.07
CA ASP A 261 -3.02 -0.02 9.37
C ASP A 261 -3.56 0.59 10.67
N VAL A 262 -2.68 0.81 11.65
CA VAL A 262 -3.02 1.52 12.89
C VAL A 262 -3.33 2.98 12.59
N ASP A 263 -2.51 3.65 11.77
CA ASP A 263 -2.75 5.03 11.32
C ASP A 263 -4.10 5.17 10.61
N VAL A 264 -4.44 4.26 9.70
CA VAL A 264 -5.75 4.24 9.03
C VAL A 264 -6.88 4.03 10.03
N MET A 265 -6.70 3.16 11.02
CA MET A 265 -7.71 2.90 12.05
C MET A 265 -7.91 4.10 12.99
N ASP A 266 -6.84 4.82 13.34
CA ASP A 266 -6.86 5.98 14.24
C ASP A 266 -7.44 7.22 13.55
N ASN A 267 -6.93 7.55 12.36
CA ASN A 267 -7.18 8.85 11.73
C ASN A 267 -8.28 8.80 10.68
N ASN A 268 -8.40 7.71 9.93
CA ASN A 268 -9.30 7.67 8.76
C ASN A 268 -10.61 6.92 9.03
N LEU A 269 -10.55 5.79 9.74
CA LEU A 269 -11.70 4.89 9.89
C LEU A 269 -12.82 5.55 10.69
N THR A 270 -12.50 6.18 11.82
CA THR A 270 -13.49 6.83 12.69
C THR A 270 -14.21 7.98 11.98
N ASP A 271 -13.47 8.81 11.25
CA ASP A 271 -14.02 9.92 10.47
C ASP A 271 -14.87 9.42 9.30
N ALA A 272 -14.44 8.37 8.60
CA ALA A 272 -15.22 7.76 7.53
C ALA A 272 -16.55 7.17 8.05
N ILE A 273 -16.54 6.48 9.20
CA ILE A 273 -17.75 5.98 9.85
C ILE A 273 -18.67 7.14 10.25
N ARG A 274 -18.10 8.23 10.81
CA ARG A 274 -18.87 9.43 11.20
C ARG A 274 -19.58 10.03 10.00
N MET A 275 -18.85 10.34 8.93
CA MET A 275 -19.41 10.90 7.71
C MET A 275 -20.47 9.97 7.12
N TYR A 276 -20.19 8.67 7.02
CA TYR A 276 -21.12 7.70 6.45
C TYR A 276 -22.43 7.62 7.25
N LEU A 277 -22.35 7.41 8.57
CA LEU A 277 -23.54 7.32 9.44
C LEU A 277 -24.34 8.62 9.42
N PHE A 278 -23.66 9.76 9.46
CA PHE A 278 -24.30 11.07 9.44
C PHE A 278 -25.04 11.31 8.11
N THR A 279 -24.37 11.09 6.97
CA THR A 279 -24.99 11.23 5.64
C THR A 279 -26.15 10.25 5.44
N LEU A 280 -25.98 8.99 5.87
CA LEU A 280 -27.06 8.00 5.77
C LEU A 280 -28.28 8.44 6.59
N ALA A 281 -28.07 8.85 7.84
CA ALA A 281 -29.14 9.28 8.73
C ALA A 281 -29.84 10.55 8.20
N MET A 282 -29.09 11.51 7.67
CA MET A 282 -29.63 12.71 7.04
C MET A 282 -30.52 12.39 5.83
N VAL A 283 -30.05 11.51 4.92
CA VAL A 283 -30.83 11.10 3.75
C VAL A 283 -32.12 10.39 4.18
N THR A 284 -32.05 9.47 5.14
CA THR A 284 -33.23 8.78 5.66
C THR A 284 -34.20 9.73 6.35
N ALA A 285 -33.70 10.72 7.09
CA ALA A 285 -34.49 11.74 7.77
C ALA A 285 -35.24 12.62 6.78
N VAL A 286 -34.57 13.11 5.73
CA VAL A 286 -35.18 13.94 4.67
C VAL A 286 -36.25 13.15 3.91
N PHE A 287 -35.99 11.90 3.54
CA PHE A 287 -37.00 11.08 2.87
C PHE A 287 -38.19 10.77 3.78
N ALA A 288 -37.97 10.45 5.05
CA ALA A 288 -39.05 10.24 6.01
C ALA A 288 -39.93 11.49 6.15
N LEU A 289 -39.32 12.68 6.19
CA LEU A 289 -40.03 13.95 6.24
C LEU A 289 -40.88 14.18 4.99
N ILE A 290 -40.32 13.99 3.79
CA ILE A 290 -41.05 14.18 2.53
C ILE A 290 -42.22 13.20 2.43
N ILE A 291 -42.01 11.92 2.80
CA ILE A 291 -43.08 10.90 2.77
C ILE A 291 -44.21 11.25 3.75
N ALA A 292 -43.89 11.82 4.91
CA ALA A 292 -44.91 12.21 5.90
C ALA A 292 -45.85 13.32 5.38
N PHE A 293 -45.37 14.24 4.55
CA PHE A 293 -46.21 15.27 3.92
C PHE A 293 -46.81 14.81 2.58
N PHE A 294 -46.07 14.07 1.78
CA PHE A 294 -46.44 13.64 0.43
C PHE A 294 -46.31 12.12 0.29
N HIS A 295 -47.29 11.37 0.80
CA HIS A 295 -47.25 9.89 0.79
C HIS A 295 -47.03 9.29 -0.62
N TYR A 296 -47.55 9.92 -1.67
CA TYR A 296 -47.35 9.50 -3.07
C TYR A 296 -45.89 9.58 -3.55
N PHE A 297 -45.03 10.35 -2.88
CA PHE A 297 -43.60 10.39 -3.15
C PHE A 297 -42.94 9.02 -2.99
N ALA A 298 -43.45 8.17 -2.11
CA ALA A 298 -42.95 6.81 -1.92
C ALA A 298 -43.04 5.97 -3.21
N ILE A 299 -44.07 6.19 -4.04
CA ILE A 299 -44.23 5.50 -5.33
C ILE A 299 -43.13 5.92 -6.30
N ALA A 300 -42.80 7.22 -6.36
CA ALA A 300 -41.75 7.74 -7.23
C ALA A 300 -40.34 7.33 -6.77
N LEU A 301 -40.15 7.02 -5.49
CA LEU A 301 -38.87 6.55 -4.95
C LEU A 301 -38.46 5.18 -5.54
N VAL A 302 -39.43 4.29 -5.82
CA VAL A 302 -39.18 2.93 -6.33
C VAL A 302 -38.42 2.92 -7.67
N PRO A 303 -38.88 3.58 -8.75
CA PRO A 303 -38.16 3.61 -10.02
C PRO A 303 -36.83 4.37 -9.93
N LEU A 304 -36.77 5.44 -9.14
CA LEU A 304 -35.53 6.21 -8.94
C LEU A 304 -34.47 5.40 -8.18
N TYR A 305 -34.88 4.60 -7.19
CA TYR A 305 -34.02 3.66 -6.49
C TYR A 305 -33.50 2.56 -7.45
N GLY A 306 -34.34 2.06 -8.35
CA GLY A 306 -33.91 1.14 -9.41
C GLY A 306 -32.82 1.74 -10.31
N LEU A 307 -33.01 2.99 -10.75
CA LEU A 307 -32.02 3.73 -11.56
C LEU A 307 -30.70 3.93 -10.79
N PHE A 308 -30.79 4.26 -9.49
CA PHE A 308 -29.64 4.37 -8.60
C PHE A 308 -28.88 3.03 -8.49
N VAL A 309 -29.58 1.93 -8.25
CA VAL A 309 -28.95 0.61 -8.11
C VAL A 309 -28.28 0.19 -9.42
N ALA A 310 -28.90 0.42 -10.57
CA ALA A 310 -28.32 0.13 -11.88
C ALA A 310 -27.04 0.94 -12.13
N ALA A 311 -27.07 2.26 -11.90
CA ALA A 311 -25.90 3.12 -12.05
C ALA A 311 -24.77 2.74 -11.08
N ALA A 312 -25.12 2.47 -9.82
CA ALA A 312 -24.16 2.06 -8.79
C ALA A 312 -23.56 0.68 -9.08
N ALA A 313 -24.34 -0.28 -9.58
CA ALA A 313 -23.85 -1.61 -9.95
C ALA A 313 -22.84 -1.54 -11.10
N TYR A 314 -23.17 -0.80 -12.16
CA TYR A 314 -22.27 -0.56 -13.29
C TYR A 314 -20.98 0.14 -12.84
N TYR A 315 -21.10 1.24 -12.08
CA TYR A 315 -19.93 1.95 -11.55
C TYR A 315 -19.04 1.06 -10.70
N ARG A 316 -19.61 0.28 -9.76
CA ARG A 316 -18.83 -0.58 -8.86
C ARG A 316 -18.06 -1.66 -9.63
N ALA A 317 -18.65 -2.24 -10.67
CA ALA A 317 -17.97 -3.22 -11.51
C ALA A 317 -16.75 -2.60 -12.22
N SER A 318 -16.96 -1.48 -12.92
CA SER A 318 -15.90 -0.78 -13.66
C SER A 318 -14.83 -0.18 -12.74
N ALA A 319 -15.23 0.43 -11.61
CA ALA A 319 -14.31 1.08 -10.68
C ALA A 319 -13.33 0.10 -10.04
N ARG A 320 -13.77 -1.12 -9.73
CA ARG A 320 -12.89 -2.15 -9.15
C ARG A 320 -11.79 -2.54 -10.13
N GLU A 321 -12.15 -2.80 -11.38
CA GLU A 321 -11.20 -3.21 -12.41
C GLU A 321 -10.19 -2.11 -12.74
N VAL A 322 -10.66 -0.89 -12.97
CA VAL A 322 -9.77 0.26 -13.25
C VAL A 322 -8.82 0.50 -12.07
N LYS A 323 -9.33 0.46 -10.83
CA LYS A 323 -8.48 0.63 -9.63
C LYS A 323 -7.48 -0.50 -9.45
N ARG A 324 -7.82 -1.72 -9.87
CA ARG A 324 -6.89 -2.86 -9.89
C ARG A 324 -5.75 -2.63 -10.88
N PHE A 325 -6.05 -2.23 -12.11
CA PHE A 325 -5.03 -1.90 -13.12
C PHE A 325 -4.12 -0.77 -12.66
N GLU A 326 -4.71 0.32 -12.14
CA GLU A 326 -3.97 1.46 -11.62
C GLU A 326 -3.02 1.06 -10.49
N SER A 327 -3.48 0.25 -9.53
CA SER A 327 -2.64 -0.22 -8.43
C SER A 327 -1.46 -1.07 -8.90
N VAL A 328 -1.66 -1.92 -9.91
CA VAL A 328 -0.58 -2.75 -10.48
C VAL A 328 0.44 -1.86 -11.19
N LEU A 329 0.00 -0.95 -12.06
CA LEU A 329 0.87 -0.04 -12.79
C LEU A 329 1.67 0.86 -11.84
N ARG A 330 1.05 1.33 -10.76
CA ARG A 330 1.72 2.11 -9.72
C ARG A 330 2.88 1.33 -9.07
N SER A 331 2.67 0.04 -8.77
CA SER A 331 3.75 -0.82 -8.24
C SER A 331 4.90 -0.97 -9.24
N HIS A 332 4.62 -1.06 -10.54
CA HIS A 332 5.66 -1.11 -11.57
C HIS A 332 6.49 0.17 -11.60
N VAL A 333 5.87 1.35 -11.48
CA VAL A 333 6.58 2.63 -11.38
C VAL A 333 7.52 2.66 -10.17
N PHE A 334 7.03 2.26 -8.99
CA PHE A 334 7.88 2.21 -7.79
C PHE A 334 9.03 1.21 -7.90
N ALA A 335 8.78 0.03 -8.48
CA ALA A 335 9.82 -0.97 -8.71
C ALA A 335 10.92 -0.45 -9.65
N ARG A 336 10.53 0.18 -10.77
CA ARG A 336 11.48 0.81 -11.71
C ARG A 336 12.26 1.93 -11.05
N PHE A 337 11.59 2.80 -10.30
CA PHE A 337 12.26 3.87 -9.58
C PHE A 337 13.26 3.34 -8.54
N GLY A 338 12.88 2.29 -7.80
CA GLY A 338 13.75 1.59 -6.85
C GLY A 338 14.97 0.94 -7.52
N GLU A 339 14.76 0.24 -8.64
CA GLU A 339 15.84 -0.32 -9.46
C GLU A 339 16.80 0.78 -9.94
N GLY A 340 16.27 1.94 -10.32
CA GLY A 340 17.04 3.12 -10.71
C GLY A 340 17.92 3.65 -9.58
N LEU A 341 17.37 3.77 -8.36
CA LEU A 341 18.07 4.25 -7.17
C LEU A 341 19.21 3.31 -6.75
N SER A 342 18.96 2.00 -6.74
CA SER A 342 20.01 1.01 -6.43
C SER A 342 21.05 0.91 -7.56
N GLY A 343 20.63 1.13 -8.81
CA GLY A 343 21.46 0.99 -10.01
C GLY A 343 22.12 2.27 -10.52
N VAL A 344 22.10 3.39 -9.78
CA VAL A 344 22.56 4.70 -10.27
C VAL A 344 24.01 4.67 -10.80
N ALA A 345 24.90 3.95 -10.11
CA ALA A 345 26.30 3.82 -10.54
C ALA A 345 26.39 3.09 -11.89
N SER A 346 25.69 1.96 -12.03
CA SER A 346 25.67 1.20 -13.28
C SER A 346 25.01 1.96 -14.43
N ILE A 347 23.87 2.61 -14.21
CA ILE A 347 23.17 3.38 -15.25
C ILE A 347 24.06 4.50 -15.79
N ARG A 348 24.83 5.17 -14.91
CA ARG A 348 25.79 6.21 -15.31
C ARG A 348 27.01 5.62 -16.03
N ALA A 349 27.57 4.52 -15.53
CA ALA A 349 28.72 3.86 -16.14
C ALA A 349 28.43 3.38 -17.57
N TYR A 350 27.22 2.84 -17.81
CA TYR A 350 26.78 2.40 -19.15
C TYR A 350 26.22 3.53 -20.03
N GLY A 351 26.14 4.78 -19.54
CA GLY A 351 25.59 5.90 -20.32
C GLY A 351 24.09 5.81 -20.64
N LEU A 352 23.35 4.91 -19.98
CA LEU A 352 21.95 4.57 -20.32
C LEU A 352 20.89 5.49 -19.67
N ARG A 353 21.31 6.64 -19.13
CA ARG A 353 20.39 7.57 -18.42
C ARG A 353 19.16 7.94 -19.24
N ARG A 354 19.33 8.29 -20.53
CA ARG A 354 18.21 8.71 -21.39
C ARG A 354 17.19 7.60 -21.60
N ARG A 355 17.67 6.38 -21.86
CA ARG A 355 16.83 5.20 -22.02
C ARG A 355 16.04 4.91 -20.74
N PHE A 356 16.72 4.88 -19.60
CA PHE A 356 16.08 4.62 -18.31
C PHE A 356 15.02 5.68 -17.96
N VAL A 357 15.32 6.96 -18.18
CA VAL A 357 14.34 8.04 -17.96
C VAL A 357 13.15 7.93 -18.93
N GLY A 358 13.38 7.53 -20.18
CA GLY A 358 12.32 7.28 -21.16
C GLY A 358 11.38 6.13 -20.74
N GLU A 359 11.95 5.00 -20.32
CA GLU A 359 11.20 3.85 -19.82
C GLU A 359 10.41 4.19 -18.55
N LEU A 360 11.01 4.97 -17.63
CA LEU A 360 10.33 5.43 -16.42
C LEU A 360 9.16 6.38 -16.75
N ARG A 361 9.34 7.30 -17.70
CA ARG A 361 8.26 8.20 -18.16
C ARG A 361 7.12 7.42 -18.77
N ALA A 362 7.40 6.45 -19.64
CA ALA A 362 6.38 5.60 -20.24
C ALA A 362 5.56 4.84 -19.17
N ALA A 363 6.23 4.30 -18.15
CA ALA A 363 5.54 3.63 -17.04
C ALA A 363 4.65 4.59 -16.22
N VAL A 364 5.12 5.83 -16.00
CA VAL A 364 4.32 6.87 -15.35
C VAL A 364 3.12 7.28 -16.20
N ASP A 365 3.29 7.42 -17.51
CA ASP A 365 2.21 7.78 -18.43
C ASP A 365 1.13 6.68 -18.49
N GLU A 366 1.53 5.41 -18.52
CA GLU A 366 0.59 4.28 -18.49
C GLU A 366 -0.20 4.22 -17.17
N MET A 367 0.48 4.43 -16.04
CA MET A 367 -0.17 4.56 -14.73
C MET A 367 -1.15 5.74 -14.70
N ASN A 368 -0.73 6.91 -15.21
CA ASN A 368 -1.56 8.10 -15.27
C ASN A 368 -2.79 7.93 -16.16
N ALA A 369 -2.67 7.20 -17.28
CA ALA A 369 -3.80 6.87 -18.14
C ALA A 369 -4.85 6.03 -17.40
N ALA A 370 -4.42 4.99 -16.67
CA ALA A 370 -5.31 4.20 -15.83
C ALA A 370 -5.92 5.02 -14.68
N TYR A 371 -5.13 5.91 -14.08
CA TYR A 371 -5.58 6.79 -13.00
C TYR A 371 -6.62 7.81 -13.51
N TYR A 372 -6.44 8.37 -14.70
CA TYR A 372 -7.39 9.26 -15.34
C TYR A 372 -8.76 8.60 -15.54
N LEU A 373 -8.79 7.33 -16.00
CA LEU A 373 -10.03 6.56 -16.14
C LEU A 373 -10.80 6.42 -14.82
N THR A 374 -10.10 6.40 -13.68
CA THR A 374 -10.75 6.39 -12.36
C THR A 374 -11.55 7.67 -12.12
N PHE A 375 -10.97 8.84 -12.44
CA PHE A 375 -11.67 10.12 -12.35
C PHE A 375 -12.83 10.23 -13.34
N SER A 376 -12.65 9.78 -14.58
CA SER A 376 -13.72 9.75 -15.57
C SER A 376 -14.90 8.90 -15.10
N ASN A 377 -14.63 7.73 -14.50
CA ASN A 377 -15.68 6.87 -13.95
C ASN A 377 -16.40 7.50 -12.75
N GLN A 378 -15.67 8.20 -11.86
CA GLN A 378 -16.28 8.96 -10.76
C GLN A 378 -17.18 10.09 -11.27
N ARG A 379 -16.72 10.85 -12.27
CA ARG A 379 -17.51 11.93 -12.87
C ARG A 379 -18.74 11.38 -13.58
N TRP A 380 -18.62 10.24 -14.26
CA TRP A 380 -19.74 9.56 -14.88
C TRP A 380 -20.83 9.24 -13.85
N LEU A 381 -20.47 8.64 -12.70
CA LEU A 381 -21.42 8.33 -11.64
C LEU A 381 -22.04 9.60 -11.06
N SER A 382 -21.22 10.61 -10.74
CA SER A 382 -21.68 11.90 -10.19
C SER A 382 -22.80 12.49 -11.05
N LEU A 383 -22.58 12.61 -12.36
CA LEU A 383 -23.57 13.16 -13.28
C LEU A 383 -24.90 12.39 -13.28
N ARG A 384 -24.87 11.05 -13.15
CA ARG A 384 -26.11 10.25 -13.11
C ARG A 384 -26.81 10.36 -11.77
N LEU A 385 -26.07 10.43 -10.66
CA LEU A 385 -26.63 10.66 -9.33
C LEU A 385 -27.26 12.06 -9.25
N ASP A 386 -26.64 13.07 -9.85
CA ASP A 386 -27.19 14.42 -9.93
C ASP A 386 -28.49 14.44 -10.76
N LEU A 387 -28.57 13.69 -11.86
CA LEU A 387 -29.80 13.53 -12.63
C LEU A 387 -30.91 12.84 -11.81
N VAL A 388 -30.59 11.79 -11.05
CA VAL A 388 -31.54 11.13 -10.14
C VAL A 388 -32.02 12.12 -9.08
N GLY A 389 -31.11 12.91 -8.49
CA GLY A 389 -31.44 13.95 -7.51
C GLY A 389 -32.35 15.04 -8.09
N ASN A 390 -32.06 15.53 -9.29
CA ASN A 390 -32.89 16.51 -9.99
C ASN A 390 -34.28 15.97 -10.34
N ALA A 391 -34.39 14.70 -10.75
CA ALA A 391 -35.68 14.06 -10.97
C ALA A 391 -36.49 13.92 -9.67
N LEU A 392 -35.81 13.67 -8.55
CA LEU A 392 -36.38 13.64 -7.21
C LEU A 392 -36.95 15.01 -6.81
N VAL A 393 -36.18 16.08 -6.97
CA VAL A 393 -36.61 17.46 -6.72
C VAL A 393 -37.78 17.86 -7.63
N PHE A 394 -37.71 17.51 -8.92
CA PHE A 394 -38.80 17.74 -9.87
C PHE A 394 -40.10 17.04 -9.44
N THR A 395 -40.00 15.80 -8.96
CA THR A 395 -41.17 15.04 -8.47
C THR A 395 -41.78 15.70 -7.23
N VAL A 396 -40.96 16.14 -6.27
CA VAL A 396 -41.46 16.90 -5.10
C VAL A 396 -42.14 18.19 -5.56
N GLY A 397 -41.55 18.93 -6.50
CA GLY A 397 -42.14 20.13 -7.07
C GLY A 397 -43.50 19.88 -7.74
N LEU A 398 -43.61 18.81 -8.53
CA LEU A 398 -44.87 18.40 -9.15
C LEU A 398 -45.94 18.06 -8.10
N LEU A 399 -45.57 17.27 -7.08
CA LEU A 399 -46.47 16.90 -6.00
C LEU A 399 -46.98 18.14 -5.25
N VAL A 400 -46.09 19.07 -4.90
CA VAL A 400 -46.43 20.35 -4.27
C VAL A 400 -47.43 21.16 -5.11
N VAL A 401 -47.25 21.21 -6.44
CA VAL A 401 -48.17 21.93 -7.34
C VAL A 401 -49.53 21.23 -7.43
N THR A 402 -49.56 19.90 -7.52
CA THR A 402 -50.81 19.13 -7.60
C THR A 402 -51.60 19.15 -6.29
N SER A 403 -50.92 19.12 -5.15
CA SER A 403 -51.54 19.16 -3.83
C SER A 403 -51.87 20.58 -3.35
N ARG A 404 -51.64 21.61 -4.18
CA ARG A 404 -51.87 23.02 -3.85
C ARG A 404 -53.30 23.31 -3.40
N PHE A 405 -54.26 22.48 -3.81
CA PHE A 405 -55.67 22.64 -3.46
C PHE A 405 -56.11 21.79 -2.26
N GLU A 406 -55.31 20.83 -1.82
CA GLU A 406 -55.60 19.92 -0.68
C GLU A 406 -54.77 20.27 0.57
N VAL A 407 -53.60 20.86 0.39
CA VAL A 407 -52.74 21.35 1.46
C VAL A 407 -52.93 22.85 1.57
N GLU A 408 -53.46 23.34 2.71
CA GLU A 408 -53.79 24.76 2.90
C GLU A 408 -52.63 25.67 2.46
N PRO A 409 -52.83 26.53 1.46
CA PRO A 409 -51.80 27.42 0.98
C PRO A 409 -51.79 28.66 1.87
N TRP A 410 -51.07 28.61 2.99
CA TRP A 410 -50.79 29.78 3.85
C TRP A 410 -52.07 30.41 4.49
N PRO A 411 -52.09 30.79 5.78
CA PRO A 411 -53.33 31.28 6.40
C PRO A 411 -53.63 32.72 5.99
N ARG A 412 -54.35 32.93 4.87
CA ARG A 412 -54.84 34.20 4.28
C ARG A 412 -54.73 35.41 5.22
N TRP A 413 -54.04 36.46 4.76
CA TRP A 413 -53.84 37.68 5.53
C TRP A 413 -55.23 38.19 5.86
N ARG A 414 -55.62 38.15 7.13
CA ARG A 414 -56.81 38.86 7.60
C ARG A 414 -56.48 40.34 7.46
N THR A 415 -56.87 40.91 6.33
CA THR A 415 -57.13 42.35 6.23
C THR A 415 -58.26 42.65 7.20
N GLY A 416 -57.89 43.15 8.38
CA GLY A 416 -58.75 43.92 9.27
C GLY A 416 -58.46 45.39 9.06
#